data_AF-A0A354ZIC4-F1
#
_entry.id   AF-A0A354ZIC4-F1
#
_cell.length_a   1.000
_cell.length_b   1.000
_cell.length_c   1.000
_cell.angle_alpha   90.00
_cell.angle_beta   90.00
_cell.angle_gamma   90.00
#
_symmetry.space_group_name_H-M   'P 1'
#
loop_
_entity.id
_entity.type
_entity.pdbx_description
1 polymer ?
#
loop_
_entity_poly.entity_id
_entity_poly.type
_entity_poly.pdbx_seq_one_letter_code
_entity_poly.pdbx_strand_id
1 'polypeptide(L)' 'MGSFTRGLESCDLLIVDELGFLPLHRHAAELLFQVIANCYERRSVAITTNL' A
#
# COMPACT_ATOMS: atom_id res chain seq x y z
N MET A 1 -12.26 10.20 2.04
CA MET A 1 -11.71 8.83 1.85
C MET A 1 -12.14 8.15 0.55
N GLY A 2 -13.30 8.45 -0.06
CA GLY A 2 -13.76 7.72 -1.25
C GLY A 2 -13.03 8.01 -2.58
N SER A 3 -12.25 9.09 -2.69
CA SER A 3 -11.48 9.42 -3.90
C SER A 3 -10.16 8.65 -4.00
N PHE A 4 -9.49 8.41 -2.86
CA PHE A 4 -8.21 7.70 -2.82
C PHE A 4 -8.38 6.21 -3.17
N THR A 5 -9.41 5.56 -2.64
CA THR A 5 -9.73 4.17 -2.95
C THR A 5 -10.06 3.98 -4.43
N ARG A 6 -10.80 4.93 -5.03
CA ARG A 6 -11.09 4.92 -6.47
C ARG A 6 -9.82 5.06 -7.32
N GLY A 7 -8.89 5.92 -6.90
CA GLY A 7 -7.59 6.07 -7.57
C GLY A 7 -6.75 4.79 -7.51
N LEU A 8 -6.77 4.11 -6.36
CA LEU A 8 -6.18 2.78 -6.17
C LEU A 8 -6.84 1.73 -7.06
N GLU A 9 -8.16 1.82 -7.27
CA GLU A 9 -8.88 0.87 -8.09
C GLU A 9 -8.48 0.91 -9.56
N SER A 10 -8.25 2.12 -10.08
CA SER A 10 -7.83 2.41 -11.46
C SER A 10 -6.31 2.37 -11.68
N CYS A 11 -5.52 2.06 -10.66
CA CYS A 11 -4.06 2.05 -10.75
C CYS A 11 -3.55 0.67 -11.17
N ASP A 12 -2.64 0.61 -12.15
CA ASP A 12 -2.02 -0.65 -12.58
C ASP A 12 -0.82 -1.05 -11.71
N LEU A 13 -0.17 -0.07 -11.06
CA LEU A 13 1.03 -0.26 -10.25
C LEU A 13 1.00 0.59 -8.96
N LEU A 14 0.98 -0.08 -7.81
CA LEU A 14 1.18 0.55 -6.51
C LEU A 14 2.68 0.52 -6.14
N ILE A 15 3.27 1.68 -5.85
CA ILE A 15 4.64 1.79 -5.35
C ILE A 15 4.60 2.22 -3.87
N VAL A 16 5.25 1.44 -3.01
CA VAL A 16 5.46 1.77 -1.60
C VAL A 16 6.97 1.92 -1.39
N ASP A 17 7.43 3.16 -1.22
CA ASP A 17 8.84 3.47 -1.06
C ASP A 17 9.23 3.54 0.43
N GLU A 18 10.45 3.13 0.77
CA GLU A 18 11.06 3.18 2.11
C GLU A 18 10.23 2.53 3.24
N LEU A 19 9.55 1.42 2.94
CA LEU A 19 8.71 0.75 3.92
C LEU A 19 9.55 0.23 5.10
N GLY A 20 9.19 0.65 6.31
CA GLY A 20 9.84 0.22 7.55
C GLY A 20 10.95 1.13 8.07
N PHE A 21 11.23 2.27 7.40
CA PHE A 21 12.19 3.25 7.89
C PHE A 21 11.76 3.93 9.21
N LEU A 22 10.46 4.27 9.33
CA LEU A 22 9.86 4.80 10.56
C LEU A 22 8.88 3.80 11.16
N PRO A 23 8.78 3.72 12.50
CA PRO A 23 7.80 2.87 13.15
C PRO A 23 6.38 3.34 12.79
N LEU A 24 5.64 2.46 12.12
CA LEU A 24 4.22 2.67 11.83
C LEU A 24 3.39 2.38 13.08
N HIS A 25 2.44 3.27 13.38
CA HIS A 25 1.39 2.96 14.35
C HIS A 25 0.61 1.72 13.90
N ARG A 26 0.22 0.86 14.84
CA ARG A 26 -0.50 -0.39 14.56
C ARG A 26 -1.69 -0.20 13.60
N HIS A 27 -2.49 0.83 13.82
CA HIS A 27 -3.63 1.12 12.95
C HIS A 27 -3.23 1.46 11.51
N ALA A 28 -2.14 2.21 11.33
CA ALA A 28 -1.61 2.52 9.99
C ALA A 28 -1.06 1.28 9.29
N ALA A 29 -0.41 0.37 10.04
CA ALA A 29 0.05 -0.90 9.51
C ALA A 29 -1.11 -1.80 9.05
N GLU A 30 -2.21 -1.84 9.83
CA GLU A 30 -3.43 -2.57 9.46
C GLU A 30 -4.08 -2.02 8.18
N LEU A 31 -4.14 -0.68 8.03
CA LEU A 31 -4.64 -0.04 6.82
C LEU A 31 -3.74 -0.32 5.60
N LEU A 32 -2.42 -0.25 5.76
CA LEU A 32 -1.48 -0.57 4.68
C LEU A 32 -1.62 -2.03 4.25
N PHE A 33 -1.78 -2.95 5.21
CA PHE A 33 -2.03 -4.35 4.92
C PHE A 33 -3.32 -4.53 4.09
N GLN A 34 -4.42 -3.85 4.46
CA GLN A 34 -5.66 -3.90 3.68
C GLN A 34 -5.46 -3.39 2.25
N VAL A 35 -4.69 -2.31 2.06
CA VAL A 35 -4.38 -1.79 0.72
C VAL A 35 -3.60 -2.80 -0.12
N ILE A 36 -2.56 -3.41 0.45
CA ILE A 36 -1.75 -4.44 -0.25
C ILE A 36 -2.60 -5.68 -0.54
N ALA A 37 -3.42 -6.13 0.41
CA ALA A 37 -4.32 -7.27 0.23
C ALA A 37 -5.34 -7.03 -0.90
N ASN A 38 -5.86 -5.81 -1.03
CA ASN A 38 -6.75 -5.42 -2.14
C ASN A 38 -6.07 -5.43 -3.51
N CYS A 39 -4.73 -5.34 -3.55
CA CYS A 39 -3.94 -5.43 -4.77
C CYS A 39 -3.49 -6.86 -5.10
N TYR A 40 -3.54 -7.78 -4.13
CA TYR A 40 -3.14 -9.17 -4.32
C TYR A 40 -3.88 -9.80 -5.51
N GLU A 41 -3.11 -10.39 -6.44
CA GLU A 41 -3.58 -11.01 -7.70
C GLU A 41 -4.36 -10.09 -8.66
N ARG A 42 -4.48 -8.79 -8.36
CA ARG A 42 -5.24 -7.83 -9.17
C ARG A 42 -4.37 -6.74 -9.79
N ARG A 43 -3.29 -6.33 -9.11
CA ARG A 43 -2.42 -5.20 -9.49
C ARG A 43 -0.97 -5.50 -9.18
N SER A 44 -0.07 -4.87 -9.91
CA SER A 44 1.35 -4.94 -9.58
C SER A 44 1.64 -4.09 -8.33
N VAL A 45 2.49 -4.60 -7.44
CA VAL A 45 2.93 -3.89 -6.24
C VAL A 45 4.45 -3.92 -6.21
N ALA A 46 5.08 -2.75 -6.20
CA ALA A 46 6.52 -2.59 -5.98
C ALA A 46 6.73 -2.02 -4.58
N ILE A 47 7.58 -2.67 -3.79
CA ILE A 47 7.91 -2.23 -2.44
C ILE A 47 9.42 -2.08 -2.36
N THR A 48 9.88 -0.93 -1.90
CA THR A 48 11.27 -0.74 -1.48
C THR A 48 11.32 -0.65 0.04
N THR A 49 12.42 -1.10 0.61
CA THR A 49 12.70 -1.01 2.04
C THR A 49 14.17 -0.63 2.21
N ASN A 50 14.46 0.04 3.32
CA ASN A 50 15.82 0.44 3.70
C ASN A 50 16.37 -0.46 4.83
N LEU A 51 15.87 -1.70 4.90
CA LEU A 51 16.30 -2.72 5.85
C LEU A 51 17.52 -3.50 5.35
#